data_AF-A0A6A0AVH3-F1
#
_entry.id   AF-A0A6A0AVH3-F1
#
_cell.length_a   1.000
_cell.length_b   1.000
_cell.length_c   1.000
_cell.angle_alpha   90.00
_cell.angle_beta   90.00
_cell.angle_gamma   90.00
#
_symmetry.space_group_name_H-M   'P 1'
#
loop_
_entity.id
_entity.type
_entity.pdbx_description
1 polymer ?
#
loop_
_entity_poly.entity_id
_entity_poly.type
_entity_poly.pdbx_seq_one_letter_code
_entity_poly.pdbx_strand_id
1 'polypeptide(L)'
;MLAEALAALAAAGGGAVVQAAGTDAWTSLRRRVGEMFGRAGTARAAAELDRLDQTARVVLAPDAPADVAAQRLRQEGVWAARFETLLEELDETGRERAAAELRELLSFVAASAGDTAVATGRAVARDGGSATSGIKNTGGGRPGPARALHTGDAEATGAGSSAVSGIVNE
;
A
#
# COMPACT_ATOMS: atom_id res chain seq x y z
N MET A 1 24.67 5.41 10.79
CA MET A 1 23.57 4.47 11.11
C MET A 1 22.23 5.14 11.40
N LEU A 2 22.08 6.06 12.37
CA LEU A 2 20.77 6.67 12.67
C LEU A 2 20.19 7.49 11.49
N ALA A 3 21.02 8.34 10.86
CA ALA A 3 20.61 9.13 9.70
C ALA A 3 20.17 8.24 8.51
N GLU A 4 20.92 7.18 8.22
CA GLU A 4 20.57 6.21 7.17
C GLU A 4 19.25 5.48 7.48
N ALA A 5 19.01 5.12 8.74
CA ALA A 5 17.76 4.50 9.16
C ALA A 5 16.55 5.44 9.01
N LEU A 6 16.75 6.75 9.26
CA LEU A 6 15.71 7.76 9.06
C LEU A 6 15.44 8.02 7.58
N ALA A 7 16.48 8.06 6.74
CA ALA A 7 16.34 8.17 5.29
C ALA A 7 15.60 6.96 4.71
N ALA A 8 15.92 5.74 5.15
CA ALA A 8 15.20 4.54 4.74
C ALA A 8 13.72 4.57 5.18
N LEU A 9 13.45 5.09 6.37
CA LEU A 9 12.08 5.24 6.86
C LEU A 9 11.29 6.28 6.06
N ALA A 10 11.92 7.42 5.72
CA ALA A 10 11.34 8.45 4.86
C ALA A 10 11.02 7.89 3.46
N ALA A 11 11.96 7.14 2.86
CA ALA A 11 11.76 6.45 1.59
C ALA A 11 10.57 5.48 1.62
N ALA A 12 10.49 4.65 2.67
CA ALA A 12 9.34 3.77 2.87
C ALA A 12 8.02 4.56 3.02
N GLY A 13 8.06 5.71 3.70
CA GLY A 13 6.92 6.62 3.84
C GLY A 13 6.42 7.14 2.49
N GLY A 14 7.34 7.50 1.59
CA GLY A 14 7.00 7.88 0.21
C GLY A 14 6.28 6.78 -0.56
N GLY A 15 6.77 5.54 -0.44
CA GLY A 15 6.08 4.34 -0.96
C GLY A 15 4.66 4.20 -0.41
N ALA A 16 4.50 4.31 0.91
CA ALA A 16 3.20 4.15 1.57
C ALA A 16 2.15 5.17 1.12
N VAL A 17 2.54 6.42 0.82
CA VAL A 17 1.65 7.42 0.23
C VAL A 17 1.10 6.95 -1.12
N VAL A 18 1.98 6.49 -2.02
CA VAL A 18 1.60 6.05 -3.37
C VAL A 18 0.81 4.74 -3.35
N GLN A 19 1.12 3.84 -2.41
CA GLN A 19 0.36 2.60 -2.21
C GLN A 19 -1.06 2.86 -1.67
N ALA A 20 -1.21 3.79 -0.73
CA ALA A 20 -2.52 4.13 -0.20
C ALA A 20 -3.38 4.94 -1.17
N ALA A 21 -2.77 5.65 -2.14
CA ALA A 21 -3.48 6.47 -3.11
C ALA A 21 -4.52 5.64 -3.90
N GLY A 22 -5.80 6.02 -3.77
CA GLY A 22 -6.91 5.32 -4.43
C GLY A 22 -7.36 4.03 -3.75
N THR A 23 -6.89 3.78 -2.54
CA THR A 23 -7.40 2.72 -1.67
C THR A 23 -8.26 3.30 -0.56
N ASP A 24 -9.02 2.44 0.13
CA ASP A 24 -9.80 2.84 1.31
C ASP A 24 -8.90 3.34 2.47
N ALA A 25 -7.61 3.02 2.44
CA ALA A 25 -6.62 3.50 3.40
C ALA A 25 -6.31 4.99 3.26
N TRP A 26 -6.62 5.60 2.10
CA TRP A 26 -6.20 6.95 1.73
C TRP A 26 -6.61 8.02 2.76
N THR A 27 -7.89 8.05 3.15
CA THR A 27 -8.41 9.05 4.10
C THR A 27 -7.71 8.97 5.46
N SER A 28 -7.45 7.75 5.94
CA SER A 28 -6.76 7.52 7.21
C SER A 28 -5.28 7.87 7.14
N LEU A 29 -4.60 7.57 6.03
CA LEU A 29 -3.22 8.00 5.78
C LEU A 29 -3.14 9.53 5.76
N ARG A 30 -4.03 10.19 5.01
CA ARG A 30 -4.06 11.65 4.89
C ARG A 30 -4.18 12.34 6.25
N ARG A 31 -5.09 11.86 7.11
CA ARG A 31 -5.25 12.39 8.47
C ARG A 31 -3.95 12.29 9.28
N ARG A 32 -3.31 11.11 9.30
CA ARG A 32 -2.08 10.87 10.06
C ARG A 32 -0.91 11.73 9.56
N VAL A 33 -0.75 11.86 8.24
CA VAL A 33 0.26 12.75 7.65
C VAL A 33 -0.01 14.21 8.01
N GLY A 34 -1.27 14.65 7.93
CA GLY A 34 -1.65 16.01 8.34
C GLY A 34 -1.34 16.31 9.81
N GLU A 35 -1.61 15.36 10.71
CA GLU A 35 -1.26 15.48 12.14
C GLU A 35 0.24 15.59 12.36
N MET A 36 1.04 14.81 11.65
CA MET A 36 2.50 14.82 11.73
C MET A 36 3.07 16.18 11.30
N PHE A 37 2.66 16.69 10.13
CA PHE A 37 3.09 18.00 9.63
C PHE A 37 2.48 19.17 10.41
N GLY A 38 1.32 18.99 11.04
CA GLY A 38 0.64 20.00 11.86
C GLY A 38 1.45 20.43 13.06
N ARG A 39 2.31 19.54 13.59
CA ARG A 39 3.22 19.84 14.70
C ARG A 39 4.34 20.82 14.30
N ALA A 40 4.74 20.82 13.04
CA ALA A 40 5.70 21.79 12.49
C ALA A 40 5.04 23.10 12.04
N GLY A 41 3.70 23.13 11.94
CA GLY A 41 2.91 24.34 11.65
C GLY A 41 1.62 24.06 10.88
N THR A 42 0.54 24.75 11.23
CA THR A 42 -0.79 24.54 10.64
C THR A 42 -0.86 24.90 9.15
N ALA A 43 -0.19 25.99 8.73
CA ALA A 43 -0.11 26.38 7.33
C ALA A 43 0.68 25.37 6.48
N ARG A 44 1.76 24.82 7.04
CA ARG A 44 2.55 23.75 6.40
C ARG A 44 1.71 22.49 6.21
N ALA A 45 0.99 22.07 7.26
CA ALA A 45 0.12 20.91 7.18
C ALA A 45 -0.95 21.04 6.09
N ALA A 46 -1.62 22.19 5.98
CA ALA A 46 -2.60 22.43 4.92
C ALA A 46 -1.97 22.28 3.52
N ALA A 47 -0.79 22.87 3.30
CA ALA A 47 -0.09 22.76 2.03
C ALA A 47 0.33 21.32 1.69
N GLU A 48 0.77 20.53 2.68
CA GLU A 48 1.11 19.11 2.44
C GLU A 48 -0.14 18.25 2.20
N LEU A 49 -1.27 18.55 2.86
CA LEU A 49 -2.54 17.86 2.60
C LEU A 49 -3.07 18.11 1.19
N ASP A 50 -2.95 19.34 0.67
CA ASP A 50 -3.32 19.65 -0.71
C ASP A 50 -2.40 18.94 -1.71
N ARG A 51 -1.11 18.83 -1.39
CA ARG A 51 -0.16 18.05 -2.20
C ARG A 51 -0.47 16.55 -2.19
N LEU A 52 -0.89 15.98 -1.05
CA LEU A 52 -1.33 14.58 -1.00
C LEU A 52 -2.48 14.34 -1.98
N ASP A 53 -3.48 15.21 -1.97
CA ASP A 53 -4.62 15.11 -2.90
C ASP A 53 -4.18 15.18 -4.36
N GLN A 54 -3.24 16.07 -4.66
CA GLN A 54 -2.69 16.16 -6.00
C GLN A 54 -1.92 14.89 -6.39
N THR A 55 -1.12 14.32 -5.48
CA THR A 55 -0.43 13.04 -5.71
C THR A 55 -1.45 11.94 -6.02
N ALA A 56 -2.54 11.83 -5.26
CA ALA A 56 -3.57 10.82 -5.53
C ALA A 56 -4.19 11.00 -6.93
N ARG A 57 -4.56 12.23 -7.32
CA ARG A 57 -5.08 12.51 -8.67
C ARG A 57 -4.10 12.12 -9.77
N VAL A 58 -2.83 12.41 -9.58
CA VAL A 58 -1.76 12.12 -10.55
C VAL A 58 -1.50 10.61 -10.67
N VAL A 59 -1.49 9.88 -9.55
CA VAL A 59 -1.27 8.43 -9.53
C VAL A 59 -2.46 7.65 -10.09
N LEU A 60 -3.67 8.21 -9.97
CA LEU A 60 -4.93 7.59 -10.41
C LEU A 60 -5.43 8.09 -11.77
N ALA A 61 -4.67 8.95 -12.45
CA ALA A 61 -5.10 9.51 -13.73
C ALA A 61 -5.29 8.38 -14.78
N PRO A 62 -6.47 8.27 -15.41
CA PRO A 62 -6.76 7.20 -16.37
C PRO A 62 -5.95 7.32 -17.67
N ASP A 63 -5.58 8.55 -18.06
CA ASP A 63 -4.73 8.87 -19.21
C ASP A 63 -3.25 9.03 -18.82
N ALA A 64 -2.84 8.46 -17.68
CA ALA A 64 -1.46 8.51 -17.28
C ALA A 64 -0.56 7.97 -18.42
N PRO A 65 0.58 8.63 -18.71
CA PRO A 65 1.45 8.25 -19.81
C PRO A 65 1.82 6.76 -19.70
N ALA A 66 2.23 6.15 -20.80
CA ALA A 66 2.60 4.72 -20.91
C ALA A 66 3.58 4.20 -19.82
N ASP A 67 4.14 5.11 -19.02
CA ASP A 67 5.00 4.87 -17.88
C ASP A 67 4.38 5.30 -16.53
N VAL A 68 3.24 4.70 -16.20
CA VAL A 68 2.57 4.83 -14.87
C VAL A 68 3.54 4.46 -13.74
N ALA A 69 4.42 3.48 -13.96
CA ALA A 69 5.42 3.04 -13.01
C ALA A 69 6.44 4.14 -12.69
N ALA A 70 7.00 4.82 -13.69
CA ALA A 70 7.90 5.94 -13.43
C ALA A 70 7.20 7.12 -12.79
N GLN A 71 5.92 7.37 -13.10
CA GLN A 71 5.17 8.41 -12.40
C GLN A 71 4.99 8.09 -10.91
N ARG A 72 4.66 6.83 -10.57
CA ARG A 72 4.59 6.37 -9.19
C ARG A 72 5.93 6.54 -8.48
N LEU A 73 7.02 6.05 -9.07
CA LEU A 73 8.36 6.18 -8.51
C LEU A 73 8.77 7.65 -8.27
N ARG A 74 8.43 8.55 -9.20
CA ARG A 74 8.63 10.00 -9.01
C ARG A 74 7.87 10.53 -7.81
N GLN A 75 6.61 10.14 -7.63
CA GLN A 75 5.81 10.57 -6.48
C GLN A 75 6.34 10.00 -5.16
N GLU A 76 6.82 8.75 -5.16
CA GLU A 76 7.47 8.15 -3.98
C GLU A 76 8.68 8.97 -3.55
N GLY A 77 9.55 9.34 -4.50
CA GLY A 77 10.72 10.18 -4.22
C GLY A 77 10.37 11.58 -3.71
N VAL A 78 9.33 12.22 -4.25
CA VAL A 78 8.85 13.53 -3.77
C VAL A 78 8.41 13.43 -2.31
N TRP A 79 7.67 12.39 -1.93
CA TRP A 79 7.21 12.21 -0.57
C TRP A 79 8.31 11.77 0.40
N ALA A 80 9.26 10.95 -0.07
CA ALA A 80 10.45 10.59 0.69
C ALA A 80 11.22 11.83 1.14
N ALA A 81 11.53 12.74 0.21
CA ALA A 81 12.23 13.99 0.51
C ALA A 81 11.46 14.86 1.53
N ARG A 82 10.11 14.87 1.47
CA ARG A 82 9.29 15.63 2.42
C ARG A 82 9.35 15.08 3.83
N PHE A 83 9.30 13.76 3.99
CA PHE A 83 9.45 13.14 5.30
C PHE A 83 10.86 13.32 5.84
N GLU A 84 11.88 13.26 4.98
CA GLU A 84 13.27 13.54 5.36
C GLU A 84 13.43 14.98 5.88
N THR A 85 12.97 15.97 5.12
CA THR A 85 12.99 17.39 5.55
C THR A 85 12.22 17.58 6.87
N LEU A 86 11.07 16.93 7.05
CA LEU A 86 10.34 17.00 8.32
C LEU A 86 11.17 16.44 9.48
N LEU A 87 11.82 15.29 9.30
CA LEU A 87 12.63 14.66 10.35
C LEU A 87 13.89 15.47 10.69
N GLU A 88 14.47 16.15 9.70
CA GLU A 88 15.64 17.01 9.86
C GLU A 88 15.34 18.30 10.63
N GLU A 89 14.16 18.89 10.41
CA GLU A 89 13.74 20.14 11.07
C GLU A 89 13.35 19.96 12.54
N LEU A 90 13.04 18.73 12.97
CA LEU A 90 12.61 18.43 14.33
C LEU A 90 13.82 18.28 15.28
N ASP A 91 13.59 18.66 16.54
CA ASP A 91 14.49 18.31 17.64
C ASP A 91 14.51 16.79 17.88
N GLU A 92 15.40 16.30 18.73
CA GLU A 92 15.57 14.85 18.93
C GLU A 92 14.27 14.17 19.36
N THR A 93 13.57 14.74 20.35
CA THR A 93 12.30 14.20 20.86
C THR A 93 11.21 14.20 19.79
N GLY A 94 11.10 15.29 19.03
CA GLY A 94 10.16 15.39 17.91
C GLY A 94 10.46 14.40 16.80
N ARG A 95 11.75 14.21 16.48
CA ARG A 95 12.22 13.29 15.45
C ARG A 95 11.96 11.84 15.80
N GLU A 96 12.24 11.43 17.04
CA GLU A 96 11.93 10.08 17.53
C GLU A 96 10.42 9.79 17.44
N ARG A 97 9.61 10.75 17.85
CA ARG A 97 8.15 10.65 17.78
C ARG A 97 7.65 10.56 16.34
N ALA A 98 8.12 11.44 15.45
CA ALA A 98 7.76 11.41 14.04
C ALA A 98 8.19 10.10 13.37
N ALA A 99 9.36 9.57 13.72
CA ALA A 99 9.81 8.27 13.23
C ALA A 99 8.92 7.11 13.74
N ALA A 100 8.45 7.16 14.99
CA ALA A 100 7.48 6.18 15.49
C ALA A 100 6.14 6.29 14.75
N GLU A 101 5.62 7.50 14.57
CA GLU A 101 4.38 7.77 13.82
C GLU A 101 4.49 7.30 12.36
N LEU A 102 5.67 7.45 11.72
CA LEU A 102 5.91 6.97 10.36
C LEU A 102 5.95 5.43 10.30
N ARG A 103 6.57 4.74 11.27
CA ARG A 103 6.51 3.26 11.35
C ARG A 103 5.09 2.74 11.55
N GLU A 104 4.29 3.41 12.36
CA GLU A 104 2.87 3.10 12.54
C GLU A 104 2.07 3.31 11.26
N LEU A 105 2.37 4.38 10.51
CA LEU A 105 1.77 4.62 9.20
C LEU A 105 2.10 3.49 8.21
N LEU A 106 3.36 3.06 8.16
CA LEU A 106 3.79 1.94 7.30
C LEU A 106 3.06 0.65 7.66
N SER A 107 2.95 0.35 8.95
CA SER A 107 2.25 -0.84 9.44
C SER A 107 0.76 -0.80 9.09
N PHE A 108 0.13 0.38 9.22
CA PHE A 108 -1.24 0.61 8.82
C PHE A 108 -1.45 0.40 7.30
N VAL A 109 -0.58 0.98 6.46
CA VAL A 109 -0.71 0.83 4.99
C VAL A 109 -0.45 -0.62 4.58
N ALA A 110 0.52 -1.30 5.19
CA ALA A 110 0.78 -2.71 4.92
C ALA A 110 -0.43 -3.60 5.27
N ALA A 111 -1.12 -3.32 6.38
CA ALA A 111 -2.36 -4.02 6.73
C ALA A 111 -3.52 -3.66 5.78
N SER A 112 -3.56 -2.42 5.28
CA SER A 112 -4.67 -1.95 4.44
C SER A 112 -4.52 -2.32 2.95
N ALA A 113 -3.28 -2.53 2.48
CA ALA A 113 -2.99 -2.90 1.10
C ALA A 113 -3.55 -4.28 0.73
N GLY A 114 -3.72 -5.16 1.72
CA GLY A 114 -4.24 -6.52 1.56
C GLY A 114 -3.46 -7.36 0.56
N ASP A 115 -3.97 -8.56 0.24
CA ASP A 115 -3.32 -9.45 -0.72
C ASP A 115 -3.84 -9.17 -2.13
N THR A 116 -2.94 -9.06 -3.10
CA THR A 116 -3.31 -8.92 -4.52
C THR A 116 -2.64 -10.00 -5.35
N ALA A 117 -3.45 -10.79 -6.06
CA ALA A 117 -2.99 -11.76 -7.07
C ALA A 117 -3.33 -11.25 -8.47
N VAL A 118 -2.35 -11.23 -9.37
CA VAL A 118 -2.49 -10.74 -10.75
C VAL A 118 -2.02 -11.81 -11.73
N ALA A 119 -2.76 -12.02 -12.81
CA ALA A 119 -2.40 -12.95 -13.90
C ALA A 119 -2.16 -14.38 -13.39
N THR A 120 -3.09 -14.89 -12.59
CA THR A 120 -2.98 -16.24 -12.03
C THR A 120 -3.25 -17.31 -13.10
N GLY A 121 -2.59 -18.47 -12.97
CA GLY A 121 -2.73 -19.57 -13.91
C GLY A 121 -4.07 -20.31 -13.81
N ARG A 122 -4.21 -21.40 -14.56
CA ARG A 122 -5.41 -22.26 -14.49
C ARG A 122 -5.38 -23.14 -13.24
N ALA A 123 -6.50 -23.24 -12.53
CA ALA A 123 -6.71 -24.23 -11.48
C ALA A 123 -7.31 -25.51 -12.09
N VAL A 124 -6.66 -26.67 -11.91
CA VAL A 124 -7.16 -27.96 -12.41
C VAL A 124 -7.19 -28.98 -11.28
N ALA A 125 -8.37 -29.56 -11.03
CA ALA A 125 -8.56 -30.64 -10.06
C ALA A 125 -9.17 -31.88 -10.73
N ARG A 126 -8.62 -33.05 -10.40
CA ARG A 126 -9.08 -34.36 -10.92
C ARG A 126 -9.15 -35.37 -9.78
N ASP A 127 -9.98 -36.39 -9.95
CA ASP A 127 -10.04 -37.59 -9.10
C ASP A 127 -10.20 -37.30 -7.59
N GLY A 128 -11.08 -36.35 -7.26
CA GLY A 128 -11.35 -35.95 -5.87
C GLY A 128 -10.40 -34.88 -5.32
N GLY A 129 -9.53 -34.32 -6.16
CA GLY A 129 -8.58 -33.28 -5.77
C GLY A 129 -9.21 -31.89 -5.55
N SER A 130 -8.46 -31.01 -4.89
CA SER A 130 -8.80 -29.59 -4.71
C SER A 130 -7.69 -28.71 -5.26
N ALA A 131 -8.03 -27.72 -6.07
CA ALA A 131 -7.06 -26.77 -6.64
C ALA A 131 -7.54 -25.32 -6.48
N THR A 132 -6.64 -24.42 -6.09
CA THR A 132 -6.89 -22.98 -6.04
C THR A 132 -5.80 -22.25 -6.83
N SER A 133 -6.23 -21.36 -7.72
CA SER A 133 -5.35 -20.40 -8.40
C SER A 133 -5.81 -18.98 -8.07
N GLY A 134 -5.01 -18.24 -7.31
CA GLY A 134 -5.40 -16.94 -6.76
C GLY A 134 -5.02 -16.82 -5.29
N ILE A 135 -5.90 -16.24 -4.47
CA ILE A 135 -5.65 -16.01 -3.05
C ILE A 135 -6.43 -17.03 -2.22
N LYS A 136 -5.75 -17.71 -1.30
CA LYS A 136 -6.37 -18.59 -0.31
C LYS A 136 -6.20 -17.97 1.08
N ASN A 137 -7.30 -17.46 1.63
CA ASN A 137 -7.34 -16.93 2.99
C ASN A 137 -7.54 -18.09 3.97
N THR A 138 -6.48 -18.45 4.70
CA THR A 138 -6.58 -19.35 5.84
C THR A 138 -6.83 -18.52 7.09
N GLY A 139 -7.63 -19.00 8.05
CA GLY A 139 -8.14 -18.25 9.22
C GLY A 139 -7.11 -17.60 10.18
N GLY A 140 -5.82 -17.56 9.83
CA GLY A 140 -4.76 -16.80 10.51
C GLY A 140 -4.01 -15.80 9.61
N GLY A 141 -4.52 -15.51 8.41
CA GLY A 141 -3.92 -14.56 7.47
C GLY A 141 -3.94 -13.10 7.96
N ARG A 142 -3.11 -12.25 7.35
CA ARG A 142 -3.09 -10.81 7.66
C ARG A 142 -4.48 -10.21 7.37
N PRO A 143 -5.10 -9.46 8.30
CA PRO A 143 -6.35 -8.78 8.02
C PRO A 143 -6.13 -7.70 6.94
N GLY A 144 -6.89 -7.76 5.85
CA GLY A 144 -6.82 -6.82 4.74
C GLY A 144 -7.71 -7.24 3.56
N PRO A 145 -8.05 -6.32 2.64
CA PRO A 145 -8.88 -6.63 1.47
C PRO A 145 -8.11 -7.53 0.48
N ALA A 146 -8.69 -8.65 0.06
CA ALA A 146 -8.11 -9.49 -0.99
C ALA A 146 -8.61 -9.08 -2.38
N ARG A 147 -7.72 -9.01 -3.37
CA ARG A 147 -8.05 -8.73 -4.78
C ARG A 147 -7.42 -9.76 -5.71
N ALA A 148 -8.22 -10.35 -6.58
CA ALA A 148 -7.75 -11.22 -7.66
C ALA A 148 -8.13 -10.61 -9.01
N LEU A 149 -7.13 -10.35 -9.86
CA LEU A 149 -7.29 -9.68 -11.15
C LEU A 149 -6.72 -10.55 -12.28
N HIS A 150 -7.41 -10.57 -13.43
CA HIS A 150 -7.03 -11.37 -14.59
C HIS A 150 -6.76 -12.84 -14.26
N THR A 151 -7.69 -13.46 -13.53
CA THR A 151 -7.56 -14.85 -13.08
C THR A 151 -7.81 -15.83 -14.22
N GLY A 152 -7.05 -16.93 -14.27
CA GLY A 152 -7.22 -17.99 -15.27
C GLY A 152 -8.50 -18.83 -15.08
N ASP A 153 -8.69 -19.86 -15.90
CA ASP A 153 -9.86 -20.75 -15.78
C ASP A 153 -9.78 -21.67 -14.54
N ALA A 154 -10.92 -22.21 -14.11
CA ALA A 154 -11.00 -23.30 -13.15
C ALA A 154 -11.70 -24.51 -13.77
N GLU A 155 -11.08 -25.69 -13.68
CA GLU A 155 -11.63 -26.95 -14.19
C GLU A 155 -11.59 -28.03 -13.08
N ALA A 156 -12.75 -28.60 -12.77
CA ALA A 156 -12.86 -29.74 -11.85
C ALA A 156 -13.51 -30.92 -12.59
N THR A 157 -12.85 -32.07 -12.60
CA THR A 157 -13.36 -33.30 -13.22
C THR A 157 -13.35 -34.45 -12.22
N GLY A 158 -14.41 -35.27 -12.20
CA GLY A 158 -14.54 -36.42 -11.29
C GLY A 158 -15.30 -36.11 -10.00
N ALA A 159 -15.83 -37.15 -9.35
CA ALA A 159 -16.59 -37.02 -8.11
C ALA A 159 -15.70 -36.50 -6.98
N GLY A 160 -16.17 -35.47 -6.25
CA GLY A 160 -15.46 -34.87 -5.13
C GLY A 160 -14.40 -33.82 -5.51
N SER A 161 -14.19 -33.55 -6.80
CA SER A 161 -13.21 -32.55 -7.23
C SER A 161 -13.71 -31.11 -7.05
N SER A 162 -12.84 -30.19 -6.63
CA SER A 162 -13.12 -28.76 -6.57
C SER A 162 -11.97 -27.92 -7.16
N ALA A 163 -12.31 -26.90 -7.95
CA ALA A 163 -11.34 -25.98 -8.50
C ALA A 163 -11.87 -24.55 -8.36
N VAL A 164 -11.02 -23.64 -7.87
CA VAL A 164 -11.34 -22.21 -7.77
C VAL A 164 -10.26 -21.39 -8.45
N SER A 165 -10.71 -20.44 -9.26
CA SER A 165 -9.89 -19.34 -9.75
C SER A 165 -10.42 -18.04 -9.14
N GLY A 166 -9.60 -17.35 -8.35
CA GLY A 166 -10.03 -16.17 -7.59
C GLY A 166 -9.68 -16.25 -6.10
N ILE A 167 -10.57 -15.76 -5.25
CA ILE A 167 -10.35 -15.68 -3.80
C ILE A 167 -11.17 -16.78 -3.12
N VAL A 168 -10.51 -17.60 -2.30
CA VAL A 168 -11.14 -18.62 -1.43
C VAL A 168 -10.99 -18.20 0.02
N ASN A 169 -12.09 -18.23 0.77
CA ASN A 169 -12.12 -18.09 2.22
C ASN A 169 -12.49 -19.44 2.83
N GLU A 170 -11.71 -19.91 3.81
CA GLU A 170 -12.01 -21.10 4.62
C GLU A 170 -12.59 -20.73 5.99
#